data_AF-A0A3C0KRN0-F1
#
_entry.id   AF-A0A3C0KRN0-F1
#
_cell.length_a   1.000
_cell.length_b   1.000
_cell.length_c   1.000
_cell.angle_alpha   90.00
_cell.angle_beta   90.00
_cell.angle_gamma   90.00
#
_symmetry.space_group_name_H-M   'P 1'
#
loop_
_entity.id
_entity.type
_entity.pdbx_description
1 polymer ?
#
loop_
_entity_poly.entity_id
_entity_poly.type
_entity_poly.pdbx_seq_one_letter_code
_entity_poly.pdbx_strand_id
1 'polypeptide(L)'
;PTLFTRYYRDLYDLAKPENQNKPLQEAILRQDFAETARHYYLIPKSTVNVLVPYDHETHDTLASEVRSYRLTKRWMVKAAAHNISIYRPKQEAPINRWLEPAPVSRKDFSDDWYIYLNKEHYDSRRGLMPPESLEVIIA
;
A
#
# COMPACT_ATOMS: atom_id res chain seq x y z
N PRO A 1 33.35 20.42 -10.03
CA PRO A 1 33.06 19.01 -9.69
C PRO A 1 33.71 18.54 -8.37
N THR A 2 35.02 18.73 -8.20
CA THR A 2 35.80 18.25 -7.04
C THR A 2 35.45 18.94 -5.71
N LEU A 3 35.14 20.24 -5.72
CA LEU A 3 34.75 20.98 -4.50
C LEU A 3 33.46 20.43 -3.87
N PHE A 4 32.45 20.14 -4.69
CA PHE A 4 31.18 19.57 -4.23
C PHE A 4 31.37 18.17 -3.67
N THR A 5 32.15 17.31 -4.34
CA THR A 5 32.46 15.97 -3.84
C THR A 5 33.14 16.01 -2.48
N ARG A 6 34.13 16.92 -2.30
CA ARG A 6 34.80 17.10 -1.00
C ARG A 6 33.82 17.55 0.08
N TYR A 7 33.02 18.58 -0.20
CA TYR A 7 32.02 19.10 0.74
C TYR A 7 31.03 18.02 1.20
N TYR A 8 30.45 17.25 0.28
CA TYR A 8 29.52 16.19 0.65
C TYR A 8 30.23 15.02 1.35
N ARG A 9 31.48 14.68 0.99
CA ARG A 9 32.23 13.65 1.72
C ARG A 9 32.48 14.07 3.17
N ASP A 10 32.98 15.29 3.40
CA ASP A 10 33.25 15.81 4.74
C ASP A 10 31.95 15.90 5.58
N LEU A 11 30.84 16.30 4.95
CA LEU A 11 29.53 16.37 5.59
C LEU A 11 29.01 14.98 6.01
N TYR A 12 29.11 13.98 5.12
CA TYR A 12 28.68 12.62 5.41
C TYR A 12 29.60 11.94 6.44
N ASP A 13 30.91 12.17 6.37
CA ASP A 13 31.88 11.66 7.35
C ASP A 13 31.62 12.22 8.76
N LEU A 14 31.15 13.47 8.86
CA LEU A 14 30.75 14.09 10.13
C LEU A 14 29.40 13.55 10.64
N ALA A 15 28.40 13.49 9.76
CA ALA A 15 27.04 13.10 10.12
C ALA A 15 26.88 11.59 10.38
N LYS A 16 27.79 10.77 9.82
CA LYS A 16 27.79 9.29 9.86
C LYS A 16 26.40 8.69 9.70
N PRO A 17 25.65 9.04 8.63
CA PRO A 17 24.28 8.58 8.43
C PRO A 17 24.17 7.06 8.38
N GLU A 18 25.23 6.36 7.98
CA GLU A 18 25.32 4.91 8.03
C GLU A 18 25.03 4.34 9.42
N ASN A 19 25.44 5.03 10.49
CA ASN A 19 25.24 4.57 11.87
C ASN A 19 23.83 4.84 12.42
N GLN A 20 22.99 5.55 11.66
CA GLN A 20 21.62 5.88 12.10
C GLN A 20 20.67 4.69 11.97
N ASN A 21 20.98 3.72 11.08
CA ASN A 21 20.17 2.52 10.88
C ASN A 21 21.03 1.27 11.08
N LYS A 22 21.36 0.98 12.35
CA LYS A 22 22.15 -0.20 12.76
C LYS A 22 21.61 -1.52 12.19
N PRO A 23 20.28 -1.78 12.17
CA PRO A 23 19.75 -2.99 11.56
C PRO A 23 20.11 -3.14 10.08
N LEU A 24 20.07 -2.05 9.31
CA LEU A 24 20.49 -2.06 7.91
C LEU A 24 22.00 -2.34 7.76
N GLN A 25 22.84 -1.70 8.57
CA GLN A 25 24.28 -1.96 8.55
C GLN A 25 24.60 -3.42 8.86
N GLU A 26 23.97 -3.99 9.89
CA GLU A 26 24.17 -5.39 10.25
C GLU A 26 23.74 -6.33 9.14
N ALA A 27 22.59 -6.07 8.50
CA ALA A 27 22.12 -6.86 7.37
C ALA A 27 23.09 -6.80 6.17
N ILE A 28 23.61 -5.61 5.85
CA ILE A 28 24.59 -5.42 4.78
C ILE A 28 25.89 -6.17 5.10
N LEU A 29 26.41 -6.05 6.33
CA LEU A 29 27.65 -6.71 6.77
C LEU A 29 27.52 -8.24 6.76
N ARG A 30 26.34 -8.77 7.10
CA ARG A 30 26.03 -10.20 7.04
C ARG A 30 25.73 -10.71 5.63
N GLN A 31 25.72 -9.81 4.63
CA GLN A 31 25.30 -10.11 3.26
C GLN A 31 23.86 -10.69 3.20
N ASP A 32 23.02 -10.33 4.16
CA ASP A 32 21.62 -10.72 4.20
C ASP A 32 20.82 -9.74 3.34
N PHE A 33 20.65 -10.11 2.07
CA PHE A 33 19.93 -9.27 1.10
C PHE A 33 18.44 -9.14 1.44
N ALA A 34 17.83 -10.10 2.13
CA ALA A 34 16.42 -10.05 2.52
C ALA A 34 16.21 -9.00 3.61
N GLU A 35 17.02 -9.04 4.67
CA GLU A 35 16.97 -8.04 5.74
C GLU A 35 17.45 -6.66 5.28
N THR A 36 18.44 -6.62 4.36
CA THR A 36 18.87 -5.37 3.74
C THR A 36 17.68 -4.71 3.03
N ALA A 37 16.96 -5.45 2.18
CA ALA A 37 15.80 -4.92 1.47
C ALA A 37 14.68 -4.43 2.42
N ARG A 38 14.49 -5.09 3.57
CA ARG A 38 13.54 -4.68 4.61
C ARG A 38 13.90 -3.35 5.25
N HIS A 39 15.18 -3.15 5.59
CA HIS A 39 15.63 -1.95 6.30
C HIS A 39 16.10 -0.82 5.40
N TYR A 40 16.25 -1.06 4.10
CA TYR A 40 16.78 -0.09 3.13
C TYR A 40 15.84 1.09 2.87
N TYR A 41 14.52 0.86 2.86
CA TYR A 41 13.56 1.91 2.57
C TYR A 41 13.31 2.79 3.81
N LEU A 42 13.57 4.10 3.66
CA LEU A 42 13.27 5.09 4.70
C LEU A 42 11.77 5.18 5.02
N ILE A 43 10.93 5.05 3.98
CA ILE A 43 9.48 4.93 4.10
C ILE A 43 9.14 3.48 3.78
N PRO A 44 8.62 2.71 4.74
CA PRO A 44 8.20 1.33 4.47
C PRO A 44 7.21 1.33 3.30
N LYS A 45 7.41 0.43 2.33
CA LYS A 45 6.42 0.14 1.28
C LYS A 45 5.25 -0.63 1.89
N SER A 46 4.53 0.02 2.80
CA SER A 46 3.37 -0.51 3.51
C SER A 46 2.07 0.01 2.90
N THR A 47 2.06 0.34 1.61
CA THR A 47 0.85 0.81 0.93
C THR A 47 0.14 -0.33 0.23
N VAL A 48 -1.19 -0.34 0.29
CA VAL A 48 -2.05 -1.27 -0.45
C VAL A 48 -2.88 -0.50 -1.45
N ASN A 49 -3.25 -1.15 -2.55
CA ASN A 49 -4.09 -0.59 -3.59
C ASN A 49 -5.54 -0.96 -3.30
N VAL A 50 -6.42 0.05 -3.33
CA VAL A 50 -7.85 -0.12 -3.11
C VAL A 50 -8.59 0.34 -4.34
N LEU A 51 -9.32 -0.57 -4.99
CA LEU A 51 -10.29 -0.22 -6.03
C LEU A 51 -11.42 0.57 -5.37
N VAL A 52 -11.62 1.81 -5.81
CA VAL A 52 -12.62 2.72 -5.24
C VAL A 52 -13.72 3.03 -6.25
N PRO A 53 -14.92 3.37 -5.78
CA PRO A 53 -16.07 3.62 -6.64
C PRO A 53 -16.06 5.06 -7.18
N TYR A 54 -15.01 5.45 -7.93
CA TYR A 54 -15.00 6.71 -8.69
C TYR A 54 -16.19 6.80 -9.66
N ASP A 55 -16.40 5.70 -10.39
CA ASP A 55 -17.55 5.46 -11.24
C ASP A 55 -18.15 4.12 -10.82
N HIS A 56 -19.43 4.13 -10.47
CA HIS A 56 -20.09 2.97 -9.87
C HIS A 56 -20.18 1.80 -10.85
N GLU A 57 -20.39 2.08 -12.15
CA GLU A 57 -20.50 1.04 -13.18
C GLU A 57 -19.15 0.37 -13.43
N THR A 58 -18.08 1.15 -13.58
CA THR A 58 -16.72 0.63 -13.78
C THR A 58 -16.25 -0.13 -12.54
N HIS A 59 -16.55 0.38 -11.35
CA HIS A 59 -16.26 -0.31 -10.10
C HIS A 59 -16.91 -1.69 -10.05
N ASP A 60 -18.20 -1.79 -10.33
CA ASP A 60 -18.93 -3.06 -10.28
C ASP A 60 -18.45 -4.05 -11.33
N THR A 61 -18.12 -3.54 -12.53
CA THR A 61 -17.56 -4.33 -13.62
C THR A 61 -16.22 -4.94 -13.20
N LEU A 62 -15.31 -4.11 -12.67
CA LEU A 62 -13.98 -4.57 -12.24
C LEU A 62 -14.07 -5.48 -11.02
N ALA A 63 -14.91 -5.16 -10.04
CA ALA A 63 -15.11 -5.99 -8.85
C ALA A 63 -15.69 -7.37 -9.22
N SER A 64 -16.63 -7.42 -10.16
CA SER A 64 -17.17 -8.68 -10.67
C SER A 64 -16.11 -9.47 -11.47
N GLU A 65 -15.35 -8.79 -12.35
CA GLU A 65 -14.29 -9.41 -13.15
C GLU A 65 -13.26 -10.13 -12.26
N VAL A 66 -12.77 -9.48 -11.20
CA VAL A 66 -11.76 -10.11 -10.32
C VAL A 66 -12.34 -11.23 -9.46
N ARG A 67 -13.59 -11.12 -9.01
CA ARG A 67 -14.26 -12.20 -8.26
C ARG A 67 -14.46 -13.44 -9.13
N SER A 68 -14.77 -13.26 -10.42
CA SER A 68 -14.95 -14.37 -11.37
C SER A 68 -13.63 -14.96 -11.85
N TYR A 69 -12.70 -14.12 -12.32
CA TYR A 69 -11.50 -14.55 -13.05
C TYR A 69 -10.22 -14.54 -12.22
N ARG A 70 -10.30 -14.15 -10.93
CA ARG A 70 -9.16 -13.92 -10.03
C ARG A 70 -8.28 -12.74 -10.45
N LEU A 71 -7.34 -12.38 -9.59
CA LEU A 71 -6.39 -11.31 -9.81
C LEU A 71 -5.47 -11.65 -10.97
N THR A 72 -5.62 -10.92 -12.08
CA THR A 72 -4.77 -11.07 -13.26
C THR A 72 -4.02 -9.77 -13.54
N LYS A 73 -2.87 -9.87 -14.23
CA LYS A 73 -2.12 -8.69 -14.67
C LYS A 73 -2.98 -7.75 -15.53
N ARG A 74 -3.82 -8.31 -16.41
CA ARG A 74 -4.73 -7.52 -17.25
C ARG A 74 -5.73 -6.74 -16.40
N TRP A 75 -6.28 -7.37 -15.37
CA TRP A 75 -7.17 -6.70 -14.43
C TRP A 75 -6.45 -5.59 -13.66
N MET A 76 -5.25 -5.85 -13.13
CA MET A 76 -4.48 -4.85 -12.37
C MET A 76 -4.20 -3.59 -13.20
N VAL A 77 -3.88 -3.75 -14.50
CA VAL A 77 -3.65 -2.62 -15.40
C VAL A 77 -4.92 -1.78 -15.60
N LYS A 78 -6.09 -2.43 -15.74
CA LYS A 78 -7.38 -1.70 -15.81
C LYS A 78 -7.71 -1.01 -14.50
N ALA A 79 -7.55 -1.73 -13.38
CA ALA A 79 -7.89 -1.25 -12.04
C ALA A 79 -6.98 -0.12 -11.56
N ALA A 80 -5.75 -0.01 -12.08
CA ALA A 80 -4.81 1.06 -11.73
C ALA A 80 -5.33 2.48 -12.06
N ALA A 81 -6.26 2.62 -13.01
CA ALA A 81 -6.89 3.92 -13.30
C ALA A 81 -8.01 4.29 -12.31
N HIS A 82 -8.49 3.32 -11.52
CA HIS A 82 -9.64 3.46 -10.62
C HIS A 82 -9.28 3.09 -9.16
N ASN A 83 -7.99 3.03 -8.84
CA ASN A 83 -7.53 2.72 -7.49
C ASN A 83 -7.02 3.96 -6.77
N ILE A 84 -6.89 3.83 -5.45
CA ILE A 84 -6.07 4.69 -4.62
C ILE A 84 -5.08 3.83 -3.85
N SER A 85 -3.92 4.39 -3.54
CA SER A 85 -2.97 3.76 -2.62
C SER A 85 -3.15 4.34 -1.23
N ILE A 86 -3.44 3.48 -0.25
CA ILE A 86 -3.51 3.85 1.16
C ILE A 86 -2.42 3.14 1.95
N TYR A 87 -1.96 3.73 3.05
CA TYR A 87 -1.14 2.99 4.00
C TYR A 87 -1.96 1.83 4.57
N ARG A 88 -1.31 0.67 4.70
CA ARG A 88 -1.89 -0.56 5.23
C ARG A 88 -2.52 -0.23 6.58
N PRO A 89 -3.86 -0.32 6.69
CA PRO A 89 -4.53 0.02 7.93
C PRO A 89 -4.08 -0.92 9.05
N LYS A 90 -4.07 -0.42 10.28
CA LYS A 90 -3.90 -1.28 11.47
C LYS A 90 -5.04 -2.29 11.52
N GLN A 91 -4.83 -3.45 12.14
CA GLN A 91 -5.84 -4.52 12.19
C GLN A 91 -7.21 -4.05 12.74
N GLU A 92 -7.21 -3.14 13.70
CA GLU A 92 -8.42 -2.61 14.36
C GLU A 92 -9.04 -1.41 13.63
N ALA A 93 -8.48 -0.97 12.51
CA ALA A 93 -8.99 0.20 11.80
C ALA A 93 -10.40 -0.07 11.23
N PRO A 94 -11.39 0.83 11.44
CA PRO A 94 -12.76 0.67 10.96
C PRO A 94 -12.89 0.39 9.47
N ILE A 95 -11.99 0.99 8.67
CA ILE A 95 -11.93 0.82 7.22
C ILE A 95 -11.80 -0.65 6.79
N ASN A 96 -11.18 -1.51 7.60
CA ASN A 96 -10.97 -2.92 7.25
C ASN A 96 -12.27 -3.68 7.02
N ARG A 97 -13.38 -3.27 7.64
CA ARG A 97 -14.71 -3.87 7.41
C ARG A 97 -15.22 -3.65 5.99
N TRP A 98 -14.70 -2.64 5.31
CA TRP A 98 -15.10 -2.24 3.97
C TRP A 98 -14.06 -2.60 2.91
N LEU A 99 -12.99 -3.29 3.29
CA LEU A 99 -11.93 -3.74 2.39
C LEU A 99 -12.03 -5.26 2.17
N GLU A 100 -12.40 -5.65 0.96
CA GLU A 100 -12.37 -7.04 0.52
C GLU A 100 -11.05 -7.31 -0.22
N PRO A 101 -10.21 -8.25 0.21
CA PRO A 101 -8.97 -8.55 -0.51
C PRO A 101 -9.29 -9.24 -1.85
N ALA A 102 -8.61 -8.83 -2.91
CA ALA A 102 -8.84 -9.38 -4.25
C ALA A 102 -8.40 -10.86 -4.31
N PRO A 103 -9.23 -11.79 -4.82
CA PRO A 103 -8.90 -13.20 -4.82
C PRO A 103 -7.81 -13.52 -5.86
N VAL A 104 -6.69 -14.12 -5.43
CA VAL A 104 -5.58 -14.52 -6.30
C VAL A 104 -5.78 -15.96 -6.80
N SER A 105 -6.26 -16.84 -5.92
CA SER A 105 -6.56 -18.24 -6.27
C SER A 105 -7.86 -18.71 -5.59
N ARG A 106 -8.09 -20.02 -5.50
CA ARG A 106 -9.29 -20.56 -4.83
C ARG A 106 -9.26 -20.38 -3.30
N LYS A 107 -8.08 -20.33 -2.70
CA LYS A 107 -7.88 -20.22 -1.24
C LYS A 107 -6.96 -19.06 -0.84
N ASP A 108 -6.56 -18.26 -1.82
CA ASP A 108 -5.53 -17.26 -1.64
C ASP A 108 -6.03 -15.88 -2.09
N PHE A 109 -5.64 -14.86 -1.33
CA PHE A 109 -6.11 -13.49 -1.48
C PHE A 109 -4.91 -12.55 -1.51
N SER A 110 -5.08 -11.41 -2.17
CA SER A 110 -4.00 -10.45 -2.32
C SER A 110 -3.77 -9.67 -1.04
N ASP A 111 -2.50 -9.54 -0.67
CA ASP A 111 -2.05 -8.63 0.41
C ASP A 111 -1.89 -7.17 -0.06
N ASP A 112 -2.00 -6.93 -1.37
CA ASP A 112 -1.68 -5.65 -2.02
C ASP A 112 -2.86 -5.03 -2.75
N TRP A 113 -3.91 -5.80 -3.07
CA TRP A 113 -5.09 -5.34 -3.80
C TRP A 113 -6.37 -5.64 -3.04
N TYR A 114 -7.17 -4.60 -2.82
CA TYR A 114 -8.44 -4.63 -2.12
C TYR A 114 -9.53 -3.96 -2.95
N ILE A 115 -10.77 -4.32 -2.68
CA ILE A 115 -11.99 -3.75 -3.26
C ILE A 115 -12.72 -3.04 -2.13
N TYR A 116 -13.10 -1.77 -2.35
CA TYR A 116 -13.90 -1.04 -1.38
C TYR A 116 -15.38 -1.40 -1.52
N LEU A 117 -16.02 -1.79 -0.42
CA LEU A 117 -17.37 -2.39 -0.47
C LEU A 117 -18.51 -1.36 -0.45
N ASN A 118 -18.33 -0.20 0.20
CA ASN A 118 -19.40 0.77 0.38
C ASN A 118 -19.22 1.99 -0.54
N LYS A 119 -20.13 2.16 -1.48
CA LYS A 119 -20.06 3.24 -2.47
C LYS A 119 -20.41 4.61 -1.90
N GLU A 120 -21.27 4.65 -0.88
CA GLU A 120 -21.72 5.90 -0.25
C GLU A 120 -20.61 6.62 0.51
N HIS A 121 -19.52 5.91 0.83
CA HIS A 121 -18.33 6.51 1.44
C HIS A 121 -17.47 7.26 0.43
N TYR A 122 -17.85 7.32 -0.84
CA TYR A 122 -17.10 8.03 -1.86
C TYR A 122 -17.77 9.37 -2.20
N ASP A 123 -17.15 10.47 -1.79
CA ASP A 123 -17.59 11.81 -2.14
C ASP A 123 -16.85 12.33 -3.37
N SER A 124 -17.58 12.85 -4.35
CA SER A 124 -17.00 13.34 -5.62
C SER A 124 -15.96 14.46 -5.48
N ARG A 125 -15.94 15.19 -4.36
CA ARG A 125 -15.02 16.32 -4.11
C ARG A 125 -13.93 15.99 -3.09
N ARG A 126 -14.24 15.16 -2.10
CA ARG A 126 -13.35 14.81 -0.97
C ARG A 126 -12.71 13.44 -1.12
N GLY A 127 -13.21 12.61 -2.05
CA GLY A 127 -12.73 11.25 -2.28
C GLY A 127 -13.29 10.26 -1.27
N LEU A 128 -12.49 9.24 -0.94
CA LEU A 128 -12.89 8.18 -0.03
C LEU A 128 -12.94 8.69 1.42
N MET A 129 -14.14 8.67 2.00
CA MET A 129 -14.46 9.04 3.38
C MET A 129 -14.98 7.81 4.14
N PRO A 130 -14.08 6.88 4.54
CA PRO A 130 -14.48 5.75 5.36
C PRO A 130 -14.90 6.25 6.76
N PRO A 131 -15.78 5.54 7.46
CA PRO A 131 -16.19 5.92 8.81
C PRO A 131 -14.99 5.90 9.75
N GLU A 132 -14.87 6.95 10.57
CA GLU A 132 -13.77 7.11 11.54
C GLU A 132 -13.96 6.21 12.78
N SER A 133 -15.19 5.76 13.03
CA SER A 133 -15.55 4.89 14.14
C SER A 133 -16.48 3.77 13.68
N LEU A 134 -16.52 2.69 14.46
CA LEU A 134 -17.44 1.60 14.25
C LEU A 134 -18.83 2.05 14.72
N GLU A 135 -19.64 2.60 13.82
CA GLU A 135 -21.08 2.70 14.08
C GLU A 135 -21.66 1.27 14.11
N VAL A 136 -21.75 0.73 15.32
CA VAL A 136 -22.42 -0.54 15.58
C VAL A 136 -23.92 -0.26 15.50
N ILE A 137 -24.53 -0.55 14.36
CA ILE A 137 -25.99 -0.71 14.32
C ILE A 137 -26.28 -2.06 15.00
N ILE A 138 -26.62 -2.00 16.28
CA ILE A 138 -27.26 -3.12 16.98
C ILE A 138 -28.69 -3.16 16.42
N ALA A 139 -28.99 -4.18 15.61
CA ALA A 139 -30.35 -4.51 15.20
C ALA A 139 -30.96 -5.54 16.17
#